data_AF-A0A370G7S5-F1
#
_entry.id   AF-A0A370G7S5-F1
#
_cell.length_a   1.000
_cell.length_b   1.000
_cell.length_c   1.000
_cell.angle_alpha   90.00
_cell.angle_beta   90.00
_cell.angle_gamma   90.00
#
_symmetry.space_group_name_H-M   'P 1'
#
loop_
_entity.id
_entity.type
_entity.pdbx_description
1 polymer ?
#
loop_
_entity_poly.entity_id
_entity_poly.type
_entity_poly.pdbx_seq_one_letter_code
_entity_poly.pdbx_strand_id
1 'polypeptide(L)'
;MKKMYLLLLASSLFLLSSCSGGSDTGSSGQMDYDQTKKMIVDILKTDDGKKAIQDVMSDEKMKQELIMDQSVVTDTIEKTLTSDKGAEFWKKAFEDPKFTEAMAKSMKKQDEKLLKDLMKDPEYQGLMLDLMKDPDYQKEVLQTLKSKEYREHLQTVILETVDNPLFKTKIQALLMKASQDMKSGGQNQQGQQQSQGGGQGQQGQQGQQGQQGQSSS
;
A
#
# COMPACT_ATOMS: atom_id res chain seq x y z
N MET A 1 -105.18 -2.29 -16.21
CA MET A 1 -104.36 -3.30 -16.93
C MET A 1 -102.93 -3.50 -16.40
N LYS A 2 -102.44 -2.73 -15.41
CA LYS A 2 -101.12 -2.98 -14.76
C LYS A 2 -101.12 -4.08 -13.68
N LYS A 3 -102.27 -4.33 -13.02
CA LYS A 3 -102.42 -5.40 -12.01
C LYS A 3 -102.49 -6.81 -12.62
N MET A 4 -102.91 -6.94 -13.89
CA MET A 4 -102.98 -8.23 -14.60
C MET A 4 -101.58 -8.71 -15.03
N TYR A 5 -100.71 -7.78 -15.46
CA TYR A 5 -99.31 -8.08 -15.81
C TYR A 5 -98.48 -8.50 -14.59
N LEU A 6 -98.76 -7.94 -13.41
CA LEU A 6 -98.06 -8.29 -12.18
C LEU A 6 -98.40 -9.70 -11.68
N LEU A 7 -99.63 -10.18 -11.95
CA LEU A 7 -100.07 -11.53 -11.62
C LEU A 7 -99.55 -12.57 -12.62
N LEU A 8 -99.38 -12.19 -13.89
CA LEU A 8 -98.80 -13.03 -14.94
C LEU A 8 -97.27 -13.18 -14.80
N LEU A 9 -96.57 -12.13 -14.34
CA LEU A 9 -95.13 -12.17 -14.06
C LEU A 9 -94.81 -13.00 -12.80
N ALA A 10 -95.68 -12.97 -11.79
CA ALA A 10 -95.52 -13.78 -10.57
C ALA A 10 -95.71 -15.28 -10.82
N SER A 11 -96.59 -15.67 -11.75
CA SER A 11 -96.80 -17.07 -12.13
C SER A 11 -95.64 -17.68 -12.92
N SER A 12 -94.84 -16.85 -13.61
CA SER A 12 -93.66 -17.32 -14.37
C SER A 12 -92.45 -17.60 -13.47
N LEU A 13 -92.40 -17.03 -12.25
CA LEU A 13 -91.31 -17.24 -11.31
C LEU A 13 -91.42 -18.58 -10.56
N PHE A 14 -92.63 -19.12 -10.39
CA PHE A 14 -92.84 -20.43 -9.75
C PHE A 14 -92.49 -21.63 -10.64
N LEU A 15 -92.43 -21.44 -11.97
CA LEU A 15 -92.10 -22.52 -12.92
C LEU A 15 -90.59 -22.75 -13.09
N LEU A 16 -89.73 -21.85 -12.59
CA LEU A 16 -88.27 -22.03 -12.62
C LEU A 16 -87.71 -22.73 -11.37
N SER A 17 -88.52 -22.95 -10.33
CA SER A 17 -88.10 -23.66 -9.10
C SER A 17 -88.37 -25.17 -9.14
N SER A 18 -88.77 -25.73 -10.28
CA SER A 18 -88.97 -27.17 -10.48
C SER A 18 -88.01 -27.74 -11.53
N CYS A 19 -86.70 -27.48 -11.35
CA CYS A 19 -85.65 -28.34 -11.87
C CYS A 19 -84.94 -29.00 -10.69
N SER A 20 -85.61 -29.97 -10.06
CA SER A 20 -84.97 -30.98 -9.24
C SER A 20 -84.39 -32.06 -10.16
N GLY A 21 -83.25 -31.73 -10.77
CA GLY A 21 -82.33 -32.68 -11.38
C GLY A 21 -81.11 -32.79 -10.46
N GLY A 22 -80.96 -33.94 -9.81
CA GLY A 22 -79.92 -34.16 -8.81
C GLY A 22 -78.51 -33.99 -9.37
N SER A 23 -77.67 -33.30 -8.63
CA SER A 23 -76.30 -33.71 -8.28
C SER A 23 -75.75 -32.72 -7.27
N ASP A 24 -75.13 -33.28 -6.24
CA ASP A 24 -74.29 -32.60 -5.27
C ASP A 24 -73.44 -31.50 -5.91
N THR A 25 -73.56 -30.26 -5.44
CA THR A 25 -72.47 -29.27 -5.58
C THR A 25 -72.56 -28.25 -4.47
N GLY A 26 -72.38 -28.73 -3.24
CA GLY A 26 -72.42 -27.91 -2.03
C GLY A 26 -71.32 -28.27 -1.04
N SER A 27 -70.09 -28.58 -1.50
CA SER A 27 -68.88 -28.58 -0.63
C SER A 27 -67.53 -28.87 -1.34
N SER A 28 -67.38 -28.65 -2.65
CA SER A 28 -66.17 -29.04 -3.41
C SER A 28 -65.06 -27.97 -3.49
N GLY A 29 -65.38 -26.69 -3.35
CA GLY A 29 -64.41 -25.61 -3.61
C GLY A 29 -63.19 -25.54 -2.67
N GLN A 30 -63.31 -26.05 -1.43
CA GLN A 30 -62.23 -25.99 -0.44
C GLN A 30 -61.37 -27.25 -0.43
N MET A 31 -61.94 -28.43 -0.75
CA MET A 31 -61.19 -29.68 -0.95
C MET A 31 -60.40 -29.66 -2.28
N ASP A 32 -60.97 -29.06 -3.33
CA ASP A 32 -60.27 -28.88 -4.61
C ASP A 32 -59.12 -27.88 -4.50
N TYR A 33 -59.21 -26.87 -3.63
CA TYR A 33 -58.14 -25.88 -3.47
C TYR A 33 -56.87 -26.51 -2.87
N ASP A 34 -57.01 -27.34 -1.83
CA ASP A 34 -55.88 -28.02 -1.20
C ASP A 34 -55.27 -29.10 -2.11
N GLN A 35 -56.08 -29.81 -2.89
CA GLN A 35 -55.59 -30.74 -3.92
C GLN A 35 -54.90 -30.01 -5.07
N THR A 36 -55.46 -28.91 -5.56
CA THR A 36 -54.86 -28.08 -6.61
C THR A 36 -53.55 -27.45 -6.12
N LYS A 37 -53.48 -26.99 -4.87
CA LYS A 37 -52.25 -26.48 -4.25
C LYS A 37 -51.17 -27.55 -4.17
N LYS A 38 -51.51 -28.77 -3.74
CA LYS A 38 -50.56 -29.90 -3.73
C LYS A 38 -50.08 -30.23 -5.14
N MET A 39 -51.00 -30.29 -6.11
CA MET A 39 -50.67 -30.53 -7.51
C MET A 39 -49.71 -29.47 -8.06
N ILE A 40 -49.95 -28.17 -7.80
CA ILE A 40 -49.05 -27.09 -8.25
C ILE A 40 -47.68 -27.20 -7.57
N VAL A 41 -47.63 -27.47 -6.26
CA VAL A 41 -46.37 -27.65 -5.53
C VAL A 41 -45.59 -28.84 -6.06
N ASP A 42 -46.27 -29.93 -6.43
CA ASP A 42 -45.65 -31.12 -6.99
C ASP A 42 -45.14 -30.85 -8.41
N ILE A 43 -45.90 -30.13 -9.26
CA ILE A 43 -45.46 -29.66 -10.59
C ILE A 43 -44.23 -28.75 -10.48
N LEU A 44 -44.17 -27.85 -9.50
CA LEU A 44 -42.99 -27.00 -9.30
C LEU A 44 -41.76 -27.81 -8.85
N LYS A 45 -41.97 -28.94 -8.17
CA LYS A 45 -40.89 -29.82 -7.69
C LYS A 45 -40.44 -30.85 -8.73
N THR A 46 -41.24 -31.13 -9.76
CA THR A 46 -40.82 -32.02 -10.85
C THR A 46 -39.65 -31.43 -11.63
N ASP A 47 -38.94 -32.29 -12.34
CA ASP A 47 -37.80 -31.88 -13.15
C ASP A 47 -38.21 -30.90 -14.26
N ASP A 48 -39.44 -31.03 -14.78
CA ASP A 48 -39.98 -30.13 -15.78
C ASP A 48 -40.33 -28.75 -15.19
N GLY A 49 -40.85 -28.69 -13.96
CA GLY A 49 -41.07 -27.42 -13.24
C GLY A 49 -39.76 -26.70 -12.93
N LYS A 50 -38.73 -27.43 -12.48
CA LYS A 50 -37.39 -26.87 -12.24
C LYS A 50 -36.75 -26.38 -13.54
N LYS A 51 -36.86 -27.13 -14.64
CA LYS A 51 -36.36 -26.71 -15.96
C LYS A 51 -37.09 -25.47 -16.47
N ALA A 52 -38.42 -25.41 -16.35
CA ALA A 52 -39.19 -24.24 -16.74
C ALA A 52 -38.79 -22.99 -15.94
N ILE A 53 -38.57 -23.12 -14.63
CA ILE A 53 -38.05 -22.02 -13.80
C ILE A 53 -36.62 -21.65 -14.22
N GLN A 54 -35.76 -22.63 -14.48
CA GLN A 54 -34.39 -22.40 -14.93
C GLN A 54 -34.35 -21.68 -16.29
N ASP A 55 -35.23 -22.03 -17.22
CA ASP A 55 -35.35 -21.39 -18.53
C ASP A 55 -35.82 -19.94 -18.39
N VAL A 56 -36.82 -19.71 -17.53
CA VAL A 56 -37.31 -18.36 -17.20
C VAL A 56 -36.25 -17.53 -16.48
N MET A 57 -35.51 -18.10 -15.52
CA MET A 57 -34.39 -17.43 -14.84
C MET A 57 -33.18 -17.23 -15.75
N SER A 58 -33.09 -17.96 -16.86
CA SER A 58 -32.06 -17.77 -17.87
C SER A 58 -32.37 -16.62 -18.82
N ASP A 59 -33.63 -16.16 -18.87
CA ASP A 59 -34.05 -14.98 -19.61
C ASP A 59 -33.39 -13.71 -19.03
N GLU A 60 -32.75 -12.93 -19.88
CA GLU A 60 -32.04 -11.71 -19.50
C GLU A 60 -32.94 -10.66 -18.85
N LYS A 61 -34.23 -10.58 -19.24
CA LYS A 61 -35.19 -9.65 -18.61
C LYS A 61 -35.52 -10.08 -17.19
N MET A 62 -35.70 -11.37 -16.95
CA MET A 62 -35.95 -11.92 -15.63
C MET A 62 -34.74 -11.81 -14.71
N LYS A 63 -33.52 -12.03 -15.23
CA LYS A 63 -32.28 -11.77 -14.48
C LYS A 63 -32.16 -10.32 -14.07
N GLN A 64 -32.47 -9.39 -14.98
CA GLN A 64 -32.43 -7.95 -14.68
C GLN A 64 -33.43 -7.57 -13.60
N GLU A 65 -34.66 -8.08 -13.64
CA GLU A 65 -35.68 -7.82 -12.61
C GLU A 65 -35.30 -8.43 -11.24
N LEU A 66 -34.71 -9.63 -11.23
CA LEU A 66 -34.30 -10.31 -9.99
C LEU A 66 -33.05 -9.68 -9.35
N ILE A 67 -32.11 -9.18 -10.16
CA ILE A 67 -30.87 -8.52 -9.70
C ILE A 67 -31.15 -7.07 -9.24
N MET A 68 -32.34 -6.51 -9.52
CA MET A 68 -32.68 -5.11 -9.24
C MET A 68 -33.15 -4.82 -7.81
N ASP A 69 -33.06 -5.75 -6.85
CA ASP A 69 -33.11 -5.35 -5.43
C ASP A 69 -31.80 -4.64 -5.06
N GLN A 70 -31.74 -3.35 -5.39
CA GLN A 70 -30.58 -2.50 -5.15
C GLN A 70 -30.15 -2.51 -3.67
N SER A 71 -31.10 -2.66 -2.74
CA SER A 71 -30.79 -2.68 -1.31
C SER A 71 -29.99 -3.92 -0.93
N VAL A 72 -30.44 -5.10 -1.37
CA VAL A 72 -29.74 -6.37 -1.12
C VAL A 72 -28.41 -6.42 -1.85
N VAL A 73 -28.33 -5.92 -3.09
CA VAL A 73 -27.07 -5.87 -3.85
C VAL A 73 -26.06 -4.93 -3.16
N THR A 74 -26.49 -3.75 -2.74
CA THR A 74 -25.62 -2.77 -2.05
C THR A 74 -25.13 -3.32 -0.72
N ASP A 75 -26.03 -3.84 0.10
CA ASP A 75 -25.70 -4.46 1.38
C ASP A 75 -24.75 -5.64 1.23
N THR A 76 -24.95 -6.46 0.18
CA THR A 76 -24.10 -7.62 -0.08
C THR A 76 -22.72 -7.19 -0.54
N ILE A 77 -22.62 -6.18 -1.41
CA ILE A 77 -21.34 -5.62 -1.85
C ILE A 77 -20.62 -4.98 -0.65
N GLU A 78 -21.29 -4.17 0.15
CA GLU A 78 -20.71 -3.53 1.33
C GLU A 78 -20.21 -4.57 2.34
N LYS A 79 -21.05 -5.55 2.70
CA LYS A 79 -20.65 -6.64 3.61
C LYS A 79 -19.50 -7.46 3.04
N THR A 80 -19.50 -7.74 1.74
CA THR A 80 -18.44 -8.54 1.11
C THR A 80 -17.12 -7.78 1.08
N LEU A 81 -17.14 -6.51 0.68
CA LEU A 81 -15.95 -5.67 0.57
C LEU A 81 -15.36 -5.28 1.93
N THR A 82 -16.20 -5.10 2.96
CA THR A 82 -15.75 -4.78 4.33
C THR A 82 -15.42 -6.00 5.18
N SER A 83 -15.79 -7.21 4.72
CA SER A 83 -15.42 -8.45 5.40
C SER A 83 -13.96 -8.83 5.20
N ASP A 84 -13.47 -9.73 6.06
CA ASP A 84 -12.14 -10.35 5.92
C ASP A 84 -11.95 -11.04 4.56
N LYS A 85 -13.03 -11.60 3.98
CA LYS A 85 -12.99 -12.19 2.62
C LYS A 85 -12.72 -11.14 1.54
N GLY A 86 -13.26 -9.92 1.72
CA GLY A 86 -12.95 -8.78 0.87
C GLY A 86 -11.49 -8.38 0.99
N ALA A 87 -10.96 -8.31 2.21
CA ALA A 87 -9.54 -8.03 2.43
C ALA A 87 -8.62 -9.10 1.80
N GLU A 88 -8.97 -10.39 1.91
CA GLU A 88 -8.26 -11.48 1.24
C GLU A 88 -8.35 -11.40 -0.28
N PHE A 89 -9.53 -11.04 -0.82
CA PHE A 89 -9.70 -10.80 -2.25
C PHE A 89 -8.76 -9.71 -2.74
N TRP A 90 -8.71 -8.56 -2.04
CA TRP A 90 -7.80 -7.48 -2.40
C TRP A 90 -6.34 -7.93 -2.32
N LYS A 91 -5.92 -8.61 -1.25
CA LYS A 91 -4.54 -9.14 -1.14
C LYS A 91 -4.17 -10.00 -2.35
N LYS A 92 -5.03 -10.94 -2.75
CA LYS A 92 -4.82 -11.78 -3.94
C LYS A 92 -4.85 -10.98 -5.25
N ALA A 93 -5.73 -9.99 -5.36
CA ALA A 93 -5.80 -9.14 -6.53
C ALA A 93 -4.52 -8.29 -6.70
N PHE A 94 -3.93 -7.82 -5.59
CA PHE A 94 -2.65 -7.11 -5.58
C PHE A 94 -1.44 -8.01 -5.89
N GLU A 95 -1.60 -9.34 -5.92
CA GLU A 95 -0.55 -10.25 -6.40
C GLU A 95 -0.54 -10.36 -7.94
N ASP A 96 -1.63 -9.97 -8.63
CA ASP A 96 -1.68 -9.96 -10.10
C ASP A 96 -0.96 -8.71 -10.68
N PRO A 97 0.11 -8.89 -11.47
CA PRO A 97 0.83 -7.79 -12.10
C PRO A 97 -0.04 -6.92 -13.01
N LYS A 98 -1.03 -7.49 -13.71
CA LYS A 98 -1.91 -6.72 -14.61
C LYS A 98 -2.84 -5.82 -13.82
N PHE A 99 -3.37 -6.35 -12.72
CA PHE A 99 -4.24 -5.61 -11.83
C PHE A 99 -3.48 -4.47 -11.14
N THR A 100 -2.31 -4.77 -10.57
CA THR A 100 -1.46 -3.76 -9.92
C THR A 100 -0.96 -2.71 -10.89
N GLU A 101 -0.60 -3.06 -12.12
CA GLU A 101 -0.21 -2.10 -13.15
C GLU A 101 -1.37 -1.16 -13.50
N ALA A 102 -2.57 -1.70 -13.72
CA ALA A 102 -3.75 -0.90 -14.04
C ALA A 102 -4.12 0.04 -12.89
N MET A 103 -4.06 -0.45 -11.65
CA MET A 103 -4.34 0.36 -10.46
C MET A 103 -3.26 1.42 -10.22
N ALA A 104 -1.99 1.08 -10.31
CA ALA A 104 -0.90 2.05 -10.18
C ALA A 104 -0.99 3.15 -11.25
N LYS A 105 -1.34 2.78 -12.49
CA LYS A 105 -1.57 3.76 -13.57
C LYS A 105 -2.76 4.68 -13.27
N SER A 106 -3.84 4.16 -12.69
CA SER A 106 -5.01 4.98 -12.38
C SER A 106 -4.76 5.93 -11.19
N MET A 107 -3.94 5.52 -10.22
CA MET A 107 -3.60 6.32 -9.04
C MET A 107 -2.41 7.27 -9.25
N LYS A 108 -1.60 7.06 -10.30
CA LYS A 108 -0.35 7.80 -10.57
C LYS A 108 -0.45 9.31 -10.35
N LYS A 109 -1.50 9.96 -10.85
CA LYS A 109 -1.65 11.42 -10.76
C LYS A 109 -1.93 11.88 -9.32
N GLN A 110 -2.75 11.14 -8.60
CA GLN A 110 -3.11 11.40 -7.21
C GLN A 110 -1.92 11.10 -6.31
N ASP A 111 -1.21 10.00 -6.55
CA ASP A 111 0.00 9.63 -5.82
C ASP A 111 1.12 10.65 -6.04
N GLU A 112 1.34 11.10 -7.28
CA GLU A 112 2.32 12.15 -7.58
C GLU A 112 1.97 13.45 -6.85
N LYS A 113 0.70 13.83 -6.82
CA LYS A 113 0.24 15.00 -6.08
C LYS A 113 0.47 14.82 -4.57
N LEU A 114 0.06 13.68 -4.03
CA LEU A 114 0.25 13.34 -2.61
C LEU A 114 1.73 13.41 -2.23
N LEU A 115 2.62 12.79 -3.01
CA LEU A 115 4.07 12.82 -2.76
C LEU A 115 4.63 14.25 -2.84
N LYS A 116 4.18 15.07 -3.80
CA LYS A 116 4.59 16.48 -3.91
C LYS A 116 4.12 17.33 -2.74
N ASP A 117 2.93 17.05 -2.22
CA ASP A 117 2.37 17.76 -1.08
C ASP A 117 3.05 17.29 0.22
N LEU A 118 3.31 15.99 0.39
CA LEU A 118 4.10 15.43 1.49
C LEU A 118 5.52 15.97 1.53
N MET A 119 6.19 16.17 0.39
CA MET A 119 7.53 16.79 0.37
C MET A 119 7.55 18.22 0.95
N LYS A 120 6.41 18.91 1.03
CA LYS A 120 6.28 20.23 1.65
C LYS A 120 5.85 20.15 3.12
N ASP A 121 5.45 18.97 3.58
CA ASP A 121 5.01 18.74 4.93
C ASP A 121 6.22 18.63 5.89
N PRO A 122 6.23 19.35 7.03
CA PRO A 122 7.34 19.32 7.97
C PRO A 122 7.63 17.94 8.57
N GLU A 123 6.61 17.12 8.83
CA GLU A 123 6.79 15.80 9.43
C GLU A 123 7.45 14.86 8.42
N TYR A 124 6.98 14.86 7.18
CA TYR A 124 7.58 14.08 6.10
C TYR A 124 9.00 14.54 5.77
N GLN A 125 9.27 15.85 5.81
CA GLN A 125 10.63 16.38 5.68
C GLN A 125 11.54 15.91 6.82
N GLY A 126 11.03 15.85 8.05
CA GLY A 126 11.74 15.29 9.19
C GLY A 126 12.16 13.83 8.95
N LEU A 127 11.21 12.99 8.51
CA LEU A 127 11.48 11.59 8.15
C LEU A 127 12.51 11.47 7.01
N MET A 128 12.43 12.34 6.01
CA MET A 128 13.39 12.37 4.90
C MET A 128 14.79 12.77 5.38
N LEU A 129 14.90 13.74 6.29
CA LEU A 129 16.18 14.13 6.87
C LEU A 129 16.79 13.01 7.71
N ASP A 130 15.97 12.24 8.42
CA ASP A 130 16.44 11.08 9.16
C ASP A 130 16.93 9.97 8.22
N LEU A 131 16.26 9.75 7.09
CA LEU A 131 16.74 8.86 6.03
C LEU A 131 18.10 9.32 5.47
N MET A 132 18.30 10.64 5.27
CA MET A 132 19.58 11.18 4.81
C MET A 132 20.72 11.05 5.84
N LYS A 133 20.42 10.80 7.11
CA LYS A 133 21.44 10.52 8.12
C LYS A 133 21.92 9.07 8.07
N ASP A 134 21.31 8.21 7.25
CA ASP A 134 21.73 6.82 7.10
C ASP A 134 23.21 6.72 6.70
N PRO A 135 24.01 5.82 7.32
CA PRO A 135 25.43 5.68 7.04
C PRO A 135 25.77 5.44 5.56
N ASP A 136 24.91 4.75 4.80
CA ASP A 136 25.15 4.49 3.39
C ASP A 136 24.94 5.75 2.55
N TYR A 137 23.93 6.57 2.89
CA TYR A 137 23.79 7.89 2.28
C TYR A 137 24.97 8.80 2.60
N GLN A 138 25.46 8.76 3.85
CA GLN A 138 26.65 9.52 4.24
C GLN A 138 27.90 9.11 3.44
N LYS A 139 28.08 7.82 3.13
CA LYS A 139 29.21 7.36 2.30
C LYS A 139 29.14 7.95 0.89
N GLU A 140 27.97 7.96 0.27
CA GLU A 140 27.76 8.55 -1.06
C GLU A 140 28.04 10.06 -1.06
N VAL A 141 27.59 10.77 -0.01
CA VAL A 141 27.91 12.19 0.17
C VAL A 141 29.42 12.39 0.34
N LEU A 142 30.09 11.58 1.17
CA LEU A 142 31.55 11.66 1.36
C LEU A 142 32.34 11.34 0.09
N GLN A 143 31.85 10.41 -0.74
CA GLN A 143 32.44 10.12 -2.03
C GLN A 143 32.29 11.31 -2.99
N THR A 144 31.12 11.94 -2.99
CA THR A 144 30.86 13.17 -3.77
C THR A 144 31.76 14.31 -3.32
N LEU A 145 31.95 14.51 -2.00
CA LEU A 145 32.87 15.53 -1.47
C LEU A 145 34.35 15.23 -1.80
N LYS A 146 34.70 13.98 -2.07
CA LYS A 146 36.05 13.58 -2.49
C LYS A 146 36.22 13.60 -4.02
N SER A 147 35.16 13.87 -4.77
CA SER A 147 35.18 13.89 -6.24
C SER A 147 36.11 14.99 -6.76
N LYS A 148 36.53 14.87 -8.02
CA LYS A 148 37.43 15.83 -8.64
C LYS A 148 36.77 17.21 -8.76
N GLU A 149 35.50 17.23 -9.12
CA GLU A 149 34.68 18.43 -9.28
C GLU A 149 34.58 19.20 -7.96
N TYR A 150 34.32 18.50 -6.85
CA TYR A 150 34.27 19.15 -5.55
C TYR A 150 35.65 19.62 -5.09
N ARG A 151 36.73 18.90 -5.42
CA ARG A 151 38.11 19.35 -5.13
C ARG A 151 38.48 20.62 -5.87
N GLU A 152 38.07 20.80 -7.12
CA GLU A 152 38.31 22.04 -7.88
C GLU A 152 37.60 23.24 -7.22
N HIS A 153 36.34 23.04 -6.81
CA HIS A 153 35.63 24.04 -6.01
C HIS A 153 36.33 24.31 -4.68
N LEU A 154 36.76 23.26 -3.96
CA LEU A 154 37.47 23.37 -2.69
C LEU A 154 38.80 24.12 -2.85
N GLN A 155 39.54 23.87 -3.92
CA GLN A 155 40.78 24.56 -4.24
C GLN A 155 40.53 26.06 -4.46
N THR A 156 39.46 26.40 -5.17
CA THR A 156 39.06 27.80 -5.41
C THR A 156 38.73 28.50 -4.09
N VAL A 157 37.91 27.89 -3.24
CA VAL A 157 37.58 28.42 -1.91
C VAL A 157 38.81 28.58 -1.02
N ILE A 158 39.76 27.63 -1.08
CA ILE A 158 41.03 27.73 -0.34
C ILE A 158 41.86 28.92 -0.84
N LEU A 159 41.98 29.08 -2.16
CA LEU A 159 42.73 30.20 -2.74
C LEU A 159 42.11 31.54 -2.33
N GLU A 160 40.79 31.68 -2.44
CA GLU A 160 40.06 32.87 -1.99
C GLU A 160 40.23 33.14 -0.49
N THR A 161 40.20 32.08 0.33
CA THR A 161 40.40 32.18 1.79
C THR A 161 41.80 32.65 2.12
N VAL A 162 42.82 32.11 1.45
CA VAL A 162 44.23 32.54 1.63
C VAL A 162 44.43 33.95 1.11
N ASP A 163 43.71 34.34 0.06
CA ASP A 163 43.79 35.69 -0.50
C ASP A 163 43.09 36.77 0.34
N ASN A 164 42.22 36.35 1.27
CA ASN A 164 41.54 37.24 2.19
C ASN A 164 42.55 38.02 3.05
N PRO A 165 42.46 39.37 3.13
CA PRO A 165 43.37 40.20 3.91
C PRO A 165 43.55 39.75 5.36
N LEU A 166 42.48 39.31 6.03
CA LEU A 166 42.56 38.82 7.41
C LEU A 166 43.41 37.56 7.53
N PHE A 167 43.32 36.67 6.54
CA PHE A 167 44.08 35.43 6.51
C PHE A 167 45.53 35.69 6.14
N LYS A 168 45.80 36.60 5.17
CA LYS A 168 47.14 37.08 4.85
C LYS A 168 47.85 37.67 6.07
N THR A 169 47.18 38.54 6.84
CA THR A 169 47.76 39.12 8.05
C THR A 169 48.03 38.05 9.12
N LYS A 170 47.14 37.08 9.31
CA LYS A 170 47.38 35.96 10.24
C LYS A 170 48.56 35.09 9.80
N ILE A 171 48.66 34.75 8.52
CA ILE A 171 49.79 34.01 7.96
C ILE A 171 51.09 34.79 8.15
N GLN A 172 51.09 36.09 7.86
CA GLN A 172 52.25 36.96 8.06
C GLN A 172 52.66 37.02 9.54
N ALA A 173 51.71 37.18 10.47
CA ALA A 173 51.97 37.18 11.90
C ALA A 173 52.55 35.84 12.39
N LEU A 174 52.02 34.72 11.88
CA LEU A 174 52.54 33.38 12.18
C LEU A 174 53.96 33.19 11.62
N LEU A 175 54.25 33.65 10.40
CA LEU A 175 55.58 33.59 9.81
C LEU A 175 56.59 34.45 10.59
N MET A 176 56.19 35.63 11.04
CA MET A 176 57.03 36.49 11.89
C MET A 176 57.31 35.82 13.23
N LYS A 177 56.29 35.22 13.87
CA LYS A 177 56.45 34.49 15.13
C LYS A 177 57.36 33.26 14.97
N ALA A 178 57.16 32.46 13.93
CA ALA A 178 58.02 31.32 13.63
C ALA A 178 59.47 31.75 13.34
N SER A 179 59.68 32.90 12.66
CA SER A 179 61.01 33.48 12.46
C SER A 179 61.64 33.95 13.77
N GLN A 180 60.87 34.53 14.68
CA GLN A 180 61.33 34.91 16.01
C GLN A 180 61.67 33.69 16.85
N ASP A 181 60.85 32.63 16.83
CA ASP A 181 61.08 31.37 17.53
C ASP A 181 62.30 30.61 16.97
N MET A 182 62.54 30.64 15.65
CA MET A 182 63.78 30.10 15.08
C MET A 182 65.01 30.93 15.44
N LYS A 183 64.89 32.26 15.51
CA LYS A 183 65.98 33.16 15.92
C LYS A 183 66.27 33.08 17.41
N SER A 184 65.28 32.77 18.24
CA SER A 184 65.45 32.58 19.69
C SER A 184 65.75 31.11 20.08
N GLY A 185 65.44 30.15 19.21
CA GLY A 185 65.83 28.73 19.34
C GLY A 185 67.21 28.40 18.75
N GLY A 186 67.81 29.30 17.96
CA GLY A 186 69.15 29.15 17.38
C GLY A 186 70.31 29.47 18.34
N GLN A 187 70.02 29.85 19.58
CA GLN A 187 71.03 30.24 20.57
C GLN A 187 70.98 29.36 21.82
N ASN A 188 70.85 28.04 21.66
CA ASN A 188 71.12 27.13 22.78
C ASN A 188 71.51 25.70 22.38
N GLN A 189 72.35 25.53 21.35
CA GLN A 189 72.99 24.23 21.11
C GLN A 189 74.37 24.36 20.45
N GLN A 190 75.30 25.02 21.15
CA GLN A 190 76.72 24.71 20.99
C GLN A 190 77.50 25.10 22.25
N GLY A 191 78.02 24.11 22.96
CA GLY A 191 79.09 24.28 23.94
C GLY A 191 78.79 23.84 25.36
N GLN A 192 78.75 22.53 25.61
CA GLN A 192 79.34 22.00 26.85
C GLN A 192 79.84 20.57 26.65
N GLN A 193 81.15 20.48 26.41
CA GLN A 193 81.92 19.27 26.56
C GLN A 193 82.61 19.34 27.93
N GLN A 194 82.22 18.45 28.85
CA GLN A 194 83.03 18.01 29.99
C GLN A 194 82.43 16.67 30.47
N SER A 195 82.93 15.53 30.01
CA SER A 195 84.06 14.75 30.58
C SER A 195 83.87 14.33 32.04
N GLN A 196 83.26 13.16 32.22
CA GLN A 196 83.43 12.17 33.29
C GLN A 196 82.52 11.00 32.90
N GLY A 197 82.87 9.72 32.89
CA GLY A 197 84.02 8.94 33.30
C GLY A 197 83.62 7.49 32.98
N GLY A 198 84.58 6.64 32.62
CA GLY A 198 84.32 5.33 32.01
C GLY A 198 83.56 4.32 32.85
N GLY A 199 83.07 3.29 32.16
CA GLY A 199 82.51 2.08 32.76
C GLY A 199 82.17 1.06 31.68
N GLN A 200 83.07 0.09 31.50
CA GLN A 200 82.91 -1.10 30.67
C GLN A 200 81.60 -1.85 30.94
N GLY A 201 81.03 -2.45 29.90
CA GLY A 201 79.90 -3.37 29.99
C GLY A 201 79.63 -4.08 28.66
N GLN A 202 80.53 -4.99 28.31
CA GLN A 202 80.42 -5.96 27.23
C GLN A 202 79.34 -7.02 27.55
N GLN A 203 78.79 -7.66 26.48
CA GLN A 203 77.89 -8.84 26.40
C GLN A 203 76.47 -8.47 25.94
N GLY A 204 75.83 -9.13 24.98
CA GLY A 204 76.12 -10.30 24.13
C GLY A 204 74.94 -10.35 23.13
N GLN A 205 75.18 -10.49 21.83
CA GLN A 205 75.21 -11.75 21.06
C GLN A 205 73.88 -12.54 21.00
N GLN A 206 73.57 -12.97 19.76
CA GLN A 206 72.57 -13.96 19.32
C GLN A 206 71.11 -13.51 19.32
N GLY A 207 70.28 -13.86 18.34
CA GLY A 207 70.35 -14.81 17.22
C GLY A 207 68.90 -14.96 16.73
N GLN A 208 68.61 -14.71 15.46
CA GLN A 208 68.39 -15.72 14.41
C GLN A 208 66.99 -16.38 14.41
N GLN A 209 66.48 -16.52 13.18
CA GLN A 209 65.38 -17.37 12.70
C GLN A 209 63.96 -16.80 12.93
N GLY A 210 63.06 -16.73 11.95
CA GLY A 210 62.97 -17.44 10.68
C GLY A 210 61.72 -18.32 10.69
N GLN A 211 61.06 -18.39 9.52
CA GLN A 211 59.98 -19.31 9.14
C GLN A 211 58.53 -18.86 9.51
N GLN A 212 57.65 -18.45 8.58
CA GLN A 212 57.10 -19.07 7.35
C GLN A 212 55.91 -20.01 7.67
N GLY A 213 54.80 -19.82 6.94
CA GLY A 213 53.57 -20.62 6.97
C GLY A 213 52.34 -19.70 6.86
N GLN A 214 51.72 -19.44 5.69
CA GLN A 214 50.78 -20.34 4.97
C GLN A 214 49.80 -21.00 5.96
N SER A 215 48.48 -20.93 5.82
CA SER A 215 47.67 -21.25 4.65
C SER A 215 46.17 -21.03 4.98
N SER A 216 45.35 -20.89 3.93
CA SER A 216 43.96 -21.37 3.83
C SER A 216 42.92 -20.63 4.70
N SER A 217 41.79 -20.17 4.17
CA SER A 217 40.90 -20.80 3.20
C SER A 217 40.03 -19.78 2.47
#